data_AF-A0A7J3ZQC2-F1
#
_entry.id   AF-A0A7J3ZQC2-F1
#
_cell.length_a   1.000
_cell.length_b   1.000
_cell.length_c   1.000
_cell.angle_alpha   90.00
_cell.angle_beta   90.00
_cell.angle_gamma   90.00
#
_symmetry.space_group_name_H-M   'P 1'
#
loop_
_entity.id
_entity.type
_entity.pdbx_description
1 polymer ?
#
loop_
_entity_poly.entity_id
_entity_poly.type
_entity_poly.pdbx_seq_one_letter_code
_entity_poly.pdbx_strand_id
1 'polypeptide(L)'
;MRVREGDFLETVEGLIFDVKEIVHPPDRVIAYLRYFESPSGDRVRDGKRYFKVYSLSDRERFLRERYAHYIYYDRVFDEWLEGVPSNLIAKIYKPVRKSFGTAD
;
A
#
# COMPACT_ATOMS: atom_id res chain seq x y z
N MET A 1 6.99 14.58 -2.62
CA MET A 1 6.87 13.39 -3.49
C MET A 1 5.54 13.46 -4.24
N ARG A 2 5.46 13.11 -5.54
CA ARG A 2 4.20 13.14 -6.30
C ARG A 2 3.65 11.72 -6.49
N VAL A 3 2.70 11.37 -5.63
CA VAL A 3 1.92 10.13 -5.63
C VAL A 3 0.47 10.47 -5.95
N ARG A 4 -0.25 9.55 -6.57
CA ARG A 4 -1.69 9.67 -6.85
C ARG A 4 -2.42 8.40 -6.45
N GLU A 5 -3.73 8.51 -6.26
CA GLU A 5 -4.60 7.35 -6.12
C GLU A 5 -4.34 6.32 -7.23
N GLY A 6 -4.25 5.04 -6.84
CA GLY A 6 -3.98 3.91 -7.74
C GLY A 6 -2.50 3.65 -8.03
N ASP A 7 -1.58 4.53 -7.61
CA ASP A 7 -0.17 4.18 -7.49
C ASP A 7 0.01 3.12 -6.37
N PHE A 8 1.15 2.42 -6.39
CA PHE A 8 1.56 1.55 -5.28
C PHE A 8 2.87 2.04 -4.68
N LEU A 9 3.03 1.83 -3.38
CA LEU A 9 4.26 2.11 -2.65
C LEU A 9 4.87 0.78 -2.22
N GLU A 10 6.18 0.63 -2.35
CA GLU A 10 6.93 -0.44 -1.68
C GLU A 10 7.80 0.15 -0.58
N THR A 11 7.73 -0.46 0.59
CA THR A 11 8.49 -0.04 1.75
C THR A 11 9.88 -0.66 1.77
N VAL A 12 10.77 -0.16 2.62
CA VAL A 12 12.11 -0.74 2.83
C VAL A 12 12.06 -2.19 3.32
N GLU A 13 10.97 -2.62 3.95
CA GLU A 13 10.73 -4.01 4.35
C GLU A 13 10.09 -4.88 3.26
N GLY A 14 9.82 -4.33 2.08
CA GLY A 14 9.24 -5.07 0.95
C GLY A 14 7.71 -5.25 1.02
N LEU A 15 7.03 -4.51 1.90
CA LEU A 15 5.56 -4.43 1.90
C LEU A 15 5.10 -3.56 0.74
N ILE A 16 4.00 -3.93 0.08
CA ILE A 16 3.42 -3.13 -1.01
C ILE A 16 2.05 -2.62 -0.60
N PHE A 17 1.86 -1.31 -0.68
CA PHE A 17 0.63 -0.60 -0.32
C PHE A 17 -0.04 -0.01 -1.57
N ASP A 18 -1.38 -0.01 -1.63
CA ASP A 18 -2.17 0.65 -2.66
C ASP A 18 -2.67 2.02 -2.18
N VAL A 19 -2.32 3.09 -2.92
CA VAL A 19 -2.63 4.47 -2.56
C VAL A 19 -4.12 4.75 -2.81
N LYS A 20 -4.81 5.27 -1.80
CA LYS A 20 -6.25 5.54 -1.84
C LYS A 20 -6.64 7.01 -1.88
N GLU A 21 -5.91 7.85 -1.18
CA GLU A 21 -6.33 9.25 -1.00
C GLU A 21 -5.66 10.21 -1.98
N ILE A 22 -6.28 11.39 -2.14
CA ILE A 22 -5.71 12.52 -2.90
C ILE A 22 -4.97 13.48 -1.94
N VAL A 23 -5.42 13.58 -0.70
CA VAL A 23 -4.81 14.42 0.34
C VAL A 23 -4.05 13.52 1.31
N HIS A 24 -2.79 13.88 1.57
CA HIS A 24 -1.91 13.12 2.45
C HIS A 24 -1.32 14.06 3.51
N PRO A 25 -1.10 13.57 4.75
CA PRO A 25 -0.31 14.31 5.72
C PRO A 25 1.12 14.57 5.19
N PRO A 26 1.82 15.60 5.70
CA PRO A 26 3.13 15.99 5.15
C PRO A 26 4.22 14.92 5.35
N ASP A 27 4.08 14.05 6.35
CA ASP A 27 5.08 13.04 6.72
C ASP A 27 4.84 11.66 6.10
N ARG A 28 3.65 11.38 5.54
CA ARG A 28 3.26 10.04 5.08
C ARG A 28 2.30 10.07 3.90
N VAL A 29 2.17 8.94 3.23
CA VAL A 29 1.13 8.72 2.20
C VAL A 29 0.09 7.76 2.73
N ILE A 30 -1.18 8.15 2.67
CA ILE A 30 -2.31 7.27 3.00
C ILE A 30 -2.42 6.19 1.91
N ALA A 31 -2.10 4.97 2.30
CA ALA A 31 -2.06 3.81 1.42
C ALA A 31 -2.27 2.56 2.27
N TYR A 32 -2.94 1.55 1.71
CA TYR A 32 -3.34 0.36 2.45
C TYR A 32 -2.55 -0.86 2.00
N LEU A 33 -2.19 -1.73 2.93
CA LEU A 33 -1.42 -2.93 2.65
C LEU A 33 -2.13 -3.75 1.59
N ARG A 34 -1.39 -4.13 0.55
CA ARG A 34 -1.93 -4.90 -0.55
C ARG A 34 -1.20 -6.21 -0.73
N TYR A 35 0.12 -6.20 -0.57
CA TYR A 35 0.95 -7.38 -0.69
C TYR A 35 2.05 -7.39 0.36
N PHE A 36 2.40 -8.58 0.84
CA PHE A 36 3.62 -8.84 1.59
C PHE A 36 4.32 -10.07 1.03
N GLU A 37 5.64 -10.11 1.12
CA GLU A 37 6.43 -11.25 0.65
C GLU A 37 6.12 -12.48 1.52
N SER A 38 5.79 -13.61 0.88
CA SER A 38 5.48 -14.87 1.55
C SER A 38 5.79 -16.05 0.63
N PRO A 39 6.47 -17.11 1.12
CA PRO A 39 6.68 -18.34 0.36
C PRO A 39 5.39 -19.01 -0.12
N SER A 40 4.28 -18.82 0.62
CA SER A 40 2.95 -19.32 0.27
C SER A 40 2.15 -18.38 -0.66
N GLY A 41 2.76 -17.27 -1.09
CA GLY A 41 2.14 -16.29 -1.97
C GLY A 41 1.81 -16.84 -3.36
N ASP A 42 0.62 -16.47 -3.87
CA ASP A 42 0.11 -16.84 -5.20
C ASP A 42 0.61 -15.90 -6.30
N ARG A 43 1.13 -14.72 -5.94
CA ARG A 43 1.67 -13.73 -6.89
C ARG A 43 3.17 -13.84 -6.98
N VAL A 44 3.70 -13.88 -8.20
CA VAL A 44 5.15 -13.92 -8.44
C VAL A 44 5.57 -12.64 -9.15
N ARG A 45 6.64 -12.01 -8.64
CA ARG A 45 7.28 -10.88 -9.28
C ARG A 45 8.76 -10.90 -8.97
N ASP A 46 9.59 -10.75 -10.00
CA ASP A 46 11.05 -10.69 -9.86
C ASP A 46 11.63 -11.87 -9.05
N GLY A 47 11.06 -13.07 -9.22
CA GLY A 47 11.43 -14.30 -8.49
C GLY A 47 10.90 -14.40 -7.05
N LYS A 48 10.27 -13.35 -6.52
CA LYS A 48 9.67 -13.32 -5.19
C LYS A 48 8.19 -13.67 -5.22
N ARG A 49 7.72 -14.31 -4.14
CA ARG A 49 6.30 -14.65 -3.94
C ARG A 49 5.64 -13.67 -2.98
N TYR A 50 4.45 -13.23 -3.32
CA TYR A 50 3.67 -12.28 -2.55
C TYR A 50 2.29 -12.83 -2.25
N PHE A 51 1.86 -12.67 -1.00
CA PHE A 51 0.48 -12.90 -0.59
C PHE A 51 -0.31 -11.61 -0.80
N LYS A 52 -1.48 -11.71 -1.45
CA LYS A 52 -2.39 -10.57 -1.62
C LYS A 52 -3.37 -10.52 -0.45
N VAL A 53 -3.41 -9.40 0.25
CA VAL A 53 -4.37 -9.18 1.35
C VAL A 53 -5.66 -8.59 0.80
N TYR A 54 -6.79 -9.27 1.01
CA TYR A 54 -8.07 -8.86 0.43
C TYR A 54 -8.85 -7.95 1.38
N SER A 55 -9.18 -8.43 2.58
CA SER A 55 -10.03 -7.71 3.54
C SER A 55 -9.25 -6.58 4.23
N LEU A 56 -9.95 -5.50 4.60
CA LEU A 56 -9.35 -4.41 5.38
C LEU A 56 -8.95 -4.89 6.79
N SER A 57 -9.76 -5.74 7.40
CA SER A 57 -9.48 -6.31 8.73
C SER A 57 -8.20 -7.15 8.75
N ASP A 58 -7.91 -7.92 7.70
CA ASP A 58 -6.67 -8.69 7.64
C ASP A 58 -5.44 -7.81 7.44
N ARG A 59 -5.57 -6.70 6.69
CA ARG A 59 -4.50 -5.71 6.52
C ARG A 59 -4.16 -5.09 7.86
N GLU A 60 -5.18 -4.57 8.54
CA GLU A 60 -5.02 -3.94 9.84
C GLU A 60 -4.42 -4.90 10.86
N ARG A 61 -4.97 -6.13 10.98
CA ARG A 61 -4.44 -7.15 11.89
C ARG A 61 -2.96 -7.43 11.62
N PHE A 62 -2.59 -7.68 10.37
CA PHE A 62 -1.21 -7.97 10.00
C PHE A 62 -0.27 -6.81 10.37
N LEU A 63 -0.68 -5.57 10.09
CA LEU A 63 0.12 -4.39 10.42
C LEU A 63 0.20 -4.19 11.93
N ARG A 64 -0.89 -4.31 12.69
CA ARG A 64 -0.86 -4.19 14.16
C ARG A 64 0.09 -5.20 14.80
N GLU A 65 0.13 -6.43 14.29
CA GLU A 65 0.96 -7.51 14.85
C GLU A 65 2.45 -7.35 14.51
N ARG A 66 2.80 -6.81 13.34
CA ARG A 66 4.17 -6.89 12.80
C ARG A 66 4.80 -5.54 12.45
N TYR A 67 3.98 -4.55 12.09
CA TYR A 67 4.42 -3.26 11.56
C TYR A 67 3.50 -2.11 12.02
N ALA A 68 3.25 -2.03 13.32
CA ALA A 68 2.23 -1.13 13.88
C ALA A 68 2.47 0.36 13.58
N HIS A 69 3.70 0.74 13.23
CA HIS A 69 4.06 2.10 12.83
C HIS A 69 3.44 2.56 11.49
N TYR A 70 2.89 1.64 10.69
CA TYR A 70 2.09 1.97 9.51
C TYR A 70 0.63 2.29 9.83
N ILE A 71 0.18 2.10 11.07
CA ILE A 71 -1.15 2.48 11.53
C ILE A 71 -1.03 3.75 12.39
N TYR A 72 -1.86 4.75 12.11
CA TYR A 72 -1.85 6.00 12.86
C TYR A 72 -3.25 6.59 12.98
N TYR A 73 -3.45 7.39 14.02
CA TYR A 73 -4.66 8.17 14.15
C TYR A 73 -4.55 9.45 13.32
N ASP A 74 -5.41 9.60 12.33
CA ASP A 74 -5.50 10.80 11.52
C ASP A 74 -6.49 11.78 12.16
N ARG A 75 -6.01 12.97 12.53
CA ARG A 75 -6.85 13.99 13.19
C ARG A 75 -7.77 14.74 12.24
N VAL A 76 -7.54 14.67 10.93
CA VAL A 76 -8.40 15.33 9.93
C VAL A 76 -9.61 14.45 9.65
N PHE A 77 -9.40 13.13 9.54
CA PHE A 77 -10.46 12.15 9.32
C PHE A 77 -11.09 11.61 10.61
N ASP A 78 -10.45 11.84 11.76
CA ASP A 78 -10.88 11.32 13.07
C ASP A 78 -10.96 9.78 13.10
N GLU A 79 -10.01 9.11 12.44
CA GLU A 79 -10.00 7.65 12.23
C GLU A 79 -8.57 7.08 12.31
N TRP A 80 -8.45 5.79 12.63
CA TRP A 80 -7.21 5.03 12.46
C TRP A 80 -7.03 4.63 11.00
N LEU A 81 -5.99 5.17 10.36
CA LEU A 81 -5.68 4.90 8.96
C LEU A 81 -4.35 4.15 8.82
N GLU A 82 -4.20 3.51 7.66
CA GLU A 82 -2.90 3.01 7.19
C GLU A 82 -2.16 4.10 6.41
N GLY A 83 -0.88 4.29 6.70
CA GLY A 83 -0.07 5.26 6.01
C GLY A 83 1.41 4.94 6.08
N VAL A 84 2.10 5.13 4.95
CA VAL A 84 3.53 4.85 4.80
C VAL A 84 4.32 6.13 5.04
N PRO A 85 5.14 6.22 6.11
CA PRO A 85 6.04 7.35 6.31
C PRO A 85 6.95 7.55 5.10
N SER A 86 7.13 8.81 4.69
CA SER A 86 7.82 9.17 3.45
C SER A 86 9.26 8.67 3.41
N ASN A 87 9.90 8.55 4.58
CA ASN A 87 11.26 8.02 4.74
C ASN A 87 11.35 6.49 4.67
N LEU A 88 10.24 5.77 4.71
CA LEU A 88 10.20 4.30 4.58
C LEU A 88 9.78 3.85 3.18
N ILE A 89 9.49 4.78 2.27
CA ILE A 89 9.14 4.48 0.87
C ILE A 89 10.43 4.18 0.10
N ALA A 90 10.61 2.92 -0.27
CA ALA A 90 11.73 2.48 -1.11
C ALA A 90 11.43 2.70 -2.60
N LYS A 91 10.18 2.49 -3.04
CA LYS A 91 9.81 2.60 -4.46
C LYS A 91 8.35 2.98 -4.65
N ILE A 92 8.07 3.68 -5.75
CA ILE A 92 6.71 4.03 -6.19
C ILE A 92 6.46 3.36 -7.54
N TYR A 93 5.38 2.61 -7.63
CA TYR A 93 4.88 2.04 -8.88
C TYR A 93 3.74 2.89 -9.41
N LYS A 94 3.82 3.26 -10.69
CA LYS A 94 2.82 4.09 -11.37
C LYS A 94 2.20 3.27 -12.50
N PRO A 95 1.17 2.46 -12.22
CA PRO A 95 0.48 1.72 -13.27
C PRO A 95 -0.06 2.69 -14.31
N VAL A 96 0.20 2.40 -15.59
CA VAL A 96 -0.50 3.09 -16.68
C VAL A 96 -1.94 2.56 -16.66
N ARG A 97 -2.94 3.44 -16.59
CA ARG A 97 -4.33 3.03 -16.78
C ARG A 97 -4.42 2.36 -18.15
N LYS A 98 -4.74 1.06 -18.21
CA LYS A 98 -5.21 0.47 -19.47
C LYS A 98 -6.52 1.17 -19.79
N SER A 99 -6.55 1.96 -20.86
CA SER A 99 -7.82 2.37 -21.47
C SER A 99 -8.56 1.08 -21.82
N PHE A 100 -9.78 0.92 -21.32
CA PHE A 100 -10.69 -0.08 -21.86
C PHE A 100 -10.95 0.32 -23.31
N GLY A 101 -10.25 -0.32 -24.26
CA GLY A 101 -10.65 -0.26 -25.65
C GLY A 101 -11.98 -1.00 -25.77
N THR A 102 -13.00 -0.31 -26.24
CA THR A 102 -14.16 -0.94 -26.87
C THR A 102 -13.63 -1.90 -27.92
N ALA A 103 -13.91 -3.19 -27.75
CA ALA A 103 -13.74 -4.15 -28.83
C ALA A 103 -14.88 -3.92 -29.82
N ASP A 104 -14.50 -3.65 -31.07
CA ASP A 104 -15.35 -3.76 -32.26
C ASP A 104 -15.79 -5.22 -32.48
#